data_AF-A0AAQ0KJT2-F1
#
_entry.id   AF-A0AAQ0KJT2-F1
#
_cell.length_a   1.000
_cell.length_b   1.000
_cell.length_c   1.000
_cell.angle_alpha   90.00
_cell.angle_beta   90.00
_cell.angle_gamma   90.00
#
_symmetry.space_group_name_H-M   'P 1'
#
loop_
_entity.id
_entity.type
_entity.pdbx_description
1 polymer ?
#
loop_
_entity_poly.entity_id
_entity_poly.type
_entity_poly.pdbx_seq_one_letter_code
_entity_poly.pdbx_strand_id
1 'polypeptide(L)'
;MPTTGIWQEEPEGIVRRFSPRVARGAASYRFHPAERHEPQDDGSLIVRFHAGGLQEIAWHLARWGGEVEVLALHRLQQMVRDLGARLASP
;
A
#
# COMPACT_ATOMS: atom_id res chain seq x y z
N MET A 1 -15.83 17.12 18.70
CA MET A 1 -15.12 18.14 17.90
C MET A 1 -14.76 17.51 16.56
N PRO A 2 -15.40 17.85 15.43
CA PRO A 2 -14.96 17.34 14.13
C PRO A 2 -13.85 18.24 13.58
N THR A 3 -12.71 17.66 13.24
CA THR A 3 -11.55 18.36 12.68
C THR A 3 -11.79 18.67 11.20
N THR A 4 -11.54 19.91 10.81
CA THR A 4 -11.61 20.44 9.43
C THR A 4 -10.81 19.58 8.44
N GLY A 5 -11.45 19.19 7.33
CA GLY A 5 -10.80 18.57 6.17
C GLY A 5 -11.78 18.45 5.02
N ILE A 6 -11.67 19.35 4.06
CA ILE A 6 -12.50 19.47 2.85
C ILE A 6 -12.00 18.36 1.90
N TRP A 7 -12.91 17.48 1.45
CA TRP A 7 -12.69 16.22 0.70
C TRP A 7 -12.22 15.03 1.55
N GLN A 8 -13.17 14.24 2.06
CA GLN A 8 -12.91 12.86 2.46
C GLN A 8 -13.20 11.98 1.24
N GLU A 9 -12.16 11.48 0.58
CA GLU A 9 -12.34 10.35 -0.34
C GLU A 9 -12.92 9.18 0.45
N GLU A 10 -13.97 8.54 -0.08
CA GLU A 10 -14.55 7.36 0.55
C GLU A 10 -13.48 6.26 0.72
N PRO A 11 -13.27 5.73 1.94
CA PRO A 11 -12.24 4.72 2.18
C PRO A 11 -12.47 3.45 1.35
N GLU A 12 -11.45 3.03 0.63
CA GLU A 12 -11.52 1.82 -0.20
C GLU A 12 -10.75 0.65 0.39
N GLY A 13 -11.20 -0.56 0.07
CA GLY A 13 -10.52 -1.79 0.47
C GLY A 13 -9.19 -1.97 -0.27
N ILE A 14 -8.09 -1.78 0.45
CA ILE A 14 -6.74 -1.94 -0.08
C ILE A 14 -6.20 -3.29 0.38
N VAL A 15 -5.70 -4.06 -0.59
CA VAL A 15 -5.02 -5.33 -0.35
C VAL A 15 -3.68 -5.29 -1.07
N ARG A 16 -2.61 -5.53 -0.35
CA ARG A 16 -1.24 -5.49 -0.88
C ARG A 16 -0.44 -6.67 -0.36
N ARG A 17 0.36 -7.27 -1.24
CA ARG A 17 1.24 -8.40 -0.95
C ARG A 17 2.69 -7.95 -1.05
N PHE A 18 3.43 -8.13 0.03
CA PHE A 18 4.86 -7.91 0.10
C PHE A 18 5.60 -9.20 -0.18
N SER A 19 6.66 -9.14 -0.98
CA SER A 19 7.52 -10.30 -1.24
C SER A 19 8.15 -10.83 0.05
N PRO A 20 8.60 -12.09 0.08
CA PRO A 20 9.33 -12.63 1.23
C PRO A 20 10.59 -11.81 1.59
N ARG A 21 11.21 -11.16 0.60
CA ARG A 21 12.41 -10.33 0.79
C ARG A 21 12.17 -9.15 1.71
N VAL A 22 10.98 -8.54 1.64
CA VAL A 22 10.65 -7.32 2.39
C VAL A 22 9.57 -7.52 3.45
N ALA A 23 8.94 -8.70 3.52
CA ALA A 23 7.83 -9.02 4.42
C ALA A 23 8.13 -8.70 5.89
N ARG A 24 9.31 -9.05 6.40
CA ARG A 24 9.72 -8.73 7.78
C ARG A 24 9.81 -7.23 8.04
N GLY A 25 10.36 -6.49 7.07
CA GLY A 25 10.44 -5.03 7.14
C GLY A 25 9.04 -4.39 7.11
N ALA A 26 8.18 -4.85 6.21
CA ALA A 26 6.80 -4.40 6.10
C ALA A 26 6.00 -4.68 7.38
N ALA A 27 6.15 -5.85 8.01
CA ALA A 27 5.49 -6.20 9.27
C ALA A 27 5.91 -5.29 10.45
N SER A 28 7.10 -4.69 10.38
CA SER A 28 7.63 -3.83 11.43
C SER A 28 7.11 -2.38 11.35
N TYR A 29 6.39 -2.05 10.26
CA TYR A 29 5.87 -0.72 10.00
C TYR A 29 4.35 -0.72 9.98
N ARG A 30 3.72 0.15 10.78
CA ARG A 30 2.26 0.32 10.79
C ARG A 30 1.86 1.52 9.93
N PHE A 31 1.18 1.26 8.81
CA PHE A 31 0.72 2.32 7.90
C PHE A 31 -0.65 2.88 8.29
N HIS A 32 -1.59 2.00 8.69
CA HIS A 32 -2.93 2.39 9.11
C HIS A 32 -3.31 1.73 10.45
N PRO A 33 -4.02 2.41 11.38
CA PRO A 33 -4.38 1.84 12.67
C PRO A 33 -5.20 0.54 12.58
N ALA A 34 -6.04 0.43 11.56
CA ALA A 34 -6.91 -0.73 11.32
C ALA A 34 -6.33 -1.77 10.35
N GLU A 35 -5.03 -1.69 10.03
CA GLU A 35 -4.44 -2.68 9.13
C GLU A 35 -4.28 -4.05 9.78
N ARG A 36 -4.49 -5.08 8.96
CA ARG A 36 -4.33 -6.48 9.35
C ARG A 36 -3.20 -7.10 8.53
N HIS A 37 -2.34 -7.83 9.23
CA HIS A 37 -1.20 -8.54 8.67
C HIS A 37 -1.56 -10.03 8.58
N GLU A 38 -1.37 -10.61 7.40
CA GLU A 38 -1.65 -12.01 7.07
C GLU A 38 -0.37 -12.63 6.50
N PRO A 39 0.50 -13.21 7.34
CA PRO A 39 1.66 -13.98 6.88
C PRO A 39 1.21 -15.12 5.97
N GLN A 40 1.98 -15.41 4.93
CA GLN A 40 1.72 -16.47 3.96
C GLN A 40 2.77 -17.59 4.07
N ASP A 41 2.42 -18.80 3.64
CA ASP A 41 3.30 -19.98 3.74
C ASP A 41 4.58 -19.87 2.89
N ASP A 42 4.55 -19.07 1.82
CA ASP A 42 5.71 -18.79 0.97
C ASP A 42 6.65 -17.71 1.55
N GLY A 43 6.37 -17.23 2.77
CA GLY A 43 7.11 -16.16 3.44
C GLY A 43 6.69 -14.75 3.04
N SER A 44 5.73 -14.59 2.11
CA SER A 44 5.16 -13.28 1.77
C SER A 44 4.24 -12.76 2.87
N LEU A 45 3.89 -11.48 2.80
CA LEU A 45 2.97 -10.85 3.76
C LEU A 45 1.86 -10.14 3.02
N ILE A 46 0.61 -10.51 3.30
CA ILE A 46 -0.56 -9.74 2.86
C ILE A 46 -0.91 -8.72 3.94
N VAL A 47 -1.17 -7.48 3.53
CA VAL A 47 -1.67 -6.42 4.42
C VAL A 47 -2.98 -5.85 3.85
N ARG A 48 -4.00 -5.79 4.71
CA ARG A 48 -5.36 -5.31 4.35
C ARG A 48 -5.80 -4.17 5.25
N PHE A 49 -6.42 -3.16 4.68
CA PHE A 49 -7.03 -2.04 5.40
C PHE A 49 -7.97 -1.25 4.49
N HIS A 50 -8.76 -0.36 5.09
CA HIS A 50 -9.54 0.63 4.36
C HIS A 50 -8.94 2.01 4.58
N ALA A 51 -8.72 2.77 3.51
CA ALA A 51 -8.26 4.16 3.57
C ALA A 51 -8.64 4.93 2.30
N GLY A 52 -8.80 6.24 2.44
CA GLY A 52 -8.75 7.19 1.32
C GLY A 52 -7.31 7.70 1.10
N GLY A 53 -7.10 8.61 0.16
CA GLY A 53 -5.76 9.15 -0.12
C GLY A 53 -4.91 8.18 -0.93
N LEU A 54 -5.48 7.65 -2.03
CA LEU A 54 -4.79 6.66 -2.87
C LEU A 54 -3.47 7.20 -3.44
N GLN A 55 -3.34 8.51 -3.59
CA GLN A 55 -2.13 9.14 -4.11
C GLN A 55 -0.95 8.98 -3.15
N GLU A 56 -1.15 9.28 -1.87
CA GLU A 56 -0.17 9.08 -0.80
C GLU A 56 0.16 7.60 -0.66
N ILE A 57 -0.86 6.74 -0.66
CA ILE A 57 -0.68 5.29 -0.60
C ILE A 57 0.19 4.80 -1.77
N ALA A 58 -0.10 5.22 -3.00
CA ALA A 58 0.68 4.83 -4.18
C ALA A 58 2.14 5.27 -4.06
N TRP A 59 2.40 6.48 -3.56
CA TRP A 59 3.76 6.98 -3.31
C TRP A 59 4.51 6.10 -2.31
N HIS A 60 3.87 5.74 -1.19
CA HIS A 60 4.47 4.86 -0.19
C HIS A 60 4.77 3.47 -0.75
N LEU A 61 3.89 2.91 -1.57
CA LEU A 61 4.06 1.59 -2.18
C LEU A 61 5.17 1.57 -3.23
N ALA A 62 5.27 2.60 -4.07
CA ALA A 62 6.30 2.68 -5.12
C ALA A 62 7.73 2.64 -4.55
N ARG A 63 7.94 3.11 -3.30
CA ARG A 63 9.25 3.11 -2.63
C ARG A 63 9.78 1.71 -2.28
N TRP A 64 8.94 0.68 -2.32
CA TRP A 64 9.36 -0.71 -2.10
C TRP A 64 10.01 -1.34 -3.34
N GLY A 65 10.18 -0.61 -4.44
CA GLY A 65 11.03 -1.02 -5.56
C GLY A 65 10.53 -2.29 -6.27
N GLY A 66 9.22 -2.43 -6.42
CA GLY A 66 8.60 -3.61 -7.05
C GLY A 66 8.39 -4.81 -6.12
N GLU A 67 8.79 -4.72 -4.85
CA GLU A 67 8.59 -5.79 -3.86
C GLU A 67 7.20 -5.80 -3.23
N VAL A 68 6.29 -4.96 -3.74
CA VAL A 68 4.90 -4.87 -3.31
C VAL A 68 3.97 -4.94 -4.51
N GLU A 69 2.99 -5.84 -4.42
CA GLU A 69 1.93 -6.00 -5.39
C GLU A 69 0.60 -5.51 -4.77
N VAL A 70 -0.16 -4.73 -5.53
CA VAL A 70 -1.51 -4.30 -5.14
C VAL A 70 -2.51 -5.31 -5.69
N LEU A 71 -3.12 -6.10 -4.82
CA LEU A 71 -4.05 -7.18 -5.20
C LEU A 71 -5.48 -6.68 -5.46
N ALA A 72 -5.86 -5.54 -4.88
CA ALA A 72 -7.18 -4.93 -5.05
C ALA A 72 -7.06 -3.49 -5.57
N LEU A 73 -8.04 -3.04 -6.36
CA LEU A 73 -8.14 -1.71 -6.97
C LEU A 73 -7.20 -1.49 -8.17
N HIS A 74 -7.76 -1.63 -9.38
CA HIS A 74 -7.01 -1.41 -10.63
C HIS A 74 -6.38 -0.01 -10.71
N ARG A 75 -7.08 1.03 -10.21
CA ARG A 75 -6.56 2.39 -10.18
C ARG A 75 -5.28 2.52 -9.36
N LEU A 76 -5.24 1.92 -8.17
CA LEU A 76 -4.08 1.97 -7.30
C LEU A 76 -2.89 1.20 -7.92
N GLN A 77 -3.17 0.08 -8.60
CA GLN A 77 -2.15 -0.65 -9.35
C GLN A 77 -1.49 0.22 -10.43
N GLN A 78 -2.28 0.96 -11.21
CA GLN A 78 -1.74 1.86 -12.25
C GLN A 78 -0.88 2.95 -11.63
N MET A 79 -1.38 3.61 -10.57
CA MET A 79 -0.64 4.67 -9.87
C MET A 79 0.71 4.19 -9.34
N VAL A 80 0.76 2.99 -8.75
CA VAL A 80 2.02 2.41 -8.23
C VAL A 80 2.99 2.09 -9.37
N ARG A 81 2.50 1.55 -10.49
CA ARG A 81 3.34 1.29 -11.68
C ARG A 81 3.93 2.57 -12.25
N ASP A 82 3.10 3.59 -12.44
CA ASP A 82 3.52 4.87 -13.02
C ASP A 82 4.55 5.57 -12.12
N LEU A 83 4.33 5.55 -10.81
CA LEU A 83 5.29 6.09 -9.84
C LEU A 83 6.58 5.28 -9.79
N GLY A 84 6.50 3.95 -9.83
CA GLY A 84 7.67 3.09 -9.90
C GLY A 84 8.55 3.38 -11.12
N ALA A 85 7.93 3.55 -12.29
CA ALA A 85 8.62 3.94 -13.51
C ALA A 85 9.31 5.32 -13.38
N ARG A 86 8.63 6.30 -12.77
CA ARG A 86 9.18 7.64 -12.53
C ARG A 86 10.34 7.64 -11.53
N LEU A 87 10.29 6.81 -10.49
CA LEU A 87 11.36 6.69 -9.50
C LEU A 87 12.58 5.92 -10.02
N ALA A 88 12.39 5.08 -11.03
CA ALA A 88 13.47 4.34 -11.69
C ALA A 88 14.16 5.15 -12.81
N SER A 89 13.62 6.32 -13.19
CA SER A 89 14.26 7.23 -14.14
C SER A 89 15.45 7.96 -13.48
N PRO A 90 16.63 8.02 -14.14
CA PRO A 90 17.83 8.66 -13.62
C PRO A 90 17.73 10.19 -13.53
#